data_AF-A0A366XSU2-F1
#
_entry.id   AF-A0A366XSU2-F1
#
_cell.length_a   1.000
_cell.length_b   1.000
_cell.length_c   1.000
_cell.angle_alpha   90.00
_cell.angle_beta   90.00
_cell.angle_gamma   90.00
#
_symmetry.space_group_name_H-M   'P 1'
#
loop_
_entity.id
_entity.type
_entity.pdbx_description
1 polymer ?
#
loop_
_entity_poly.entity_id
_entity_poly.type
_entity_poly.pdbx_seq_one_letter_code
_entity_poly.pdbx_strand_id
1 'polypeptide(L)'
;MKGSKRLVLELLLVAIISVLAVFWIFDPDGNFEPIIVLIGALVSLIALITSLYVKKKKQELVIEEQLKPSQLHFINQLIELKSSMYASARKQWDTGITSEMRGGNSEVMSFYEDTWLQLAANFPIEHFGNTTHAEYLDKYVSERYEAHYQAANQNGYGEGSMAFVIVTADVMKDLDSQIVELVSIVSSSTDAFDYGKWLQRWASVA
;
A
#
# COMPACT_ATOMS: atom_id res chain seq x y z
N MET A 1 -25.15 4.09 11.77
CA MET A 1 -25.13 3.04 12.83
C MET A 1 -23.82 2.98 13.65
N LYS A 2 -23.05 4.09 13.75
CA LYS A 2 -21.74 4.13 14.45
C LYS A 2 -21.87 4.50 15.95
N GLY A 3 -23.01 5.06 16.35
CA GLY A 3 -23.25 5.56 17.72
C GLY A 3 -23.61 4.49 18.76
N SER A 4 -24.28 3.40 18.39
CA SER A 4 -24.79 2.44 19.41
C SER A 4 -23.67 1.63 20.08
N LYS A 5 -22.58 1.33 19.37
CA LYS A 5 -21.45 0.54 19.93
C LYS A 5 -20.65 1.32 20.97
N ARG A 6 -20.49 2.63 20.77
CA ARG A 6 -19.82 3.51 21.73
C ARG A 6 -20.65 3.65 23.02
N LEU A 7 -21.96 3.80 22.85
CA LEU A 7 -22.95 3.83 23.95
C LEU A 7 -22.94 2.54 24.80
N VAL A 8 -22.84 1.37 24.16
CA VAL A 8 -22.80 0.08 24.88
C VAL A 8 -21.51 -0.05 25.71
N LEU A 9 -20.38 0.39 25.18
CA LEU A 9 -19.09 0.37 25.90
C LEU A 9 -19.09 1.33 27.10
N GLU A 10 -19.64 2.54 26.91
CA GLU A 10 -19.76 3.55 27.97
C GLU A 10 -20.70 3.07 29.08
N LEU A 11 -21.83 2.44 28.75
CA LEU A 11 -22.76 1.87 29.73
C LEU A 11 -22.14 0.70 30.52
N LEU A 12 -21.33 -0.14 29.87
CA LEU A 12 -20.61 -1.23 30.54
C LEU A 12 -19.57 -0.71 31.54
N LEU A 13 -18.81 0.32 31.16
CA LEU A 13 -17.84 0.97 32.05
C LEU A 13 -18.52 1.58 33.27
N VAL A 14 -19.64 2.29 33.08
CA VAL A 14 -20.42 2.86 34.18
C VAL A 14 -20.92 1.76 35.13
N ALA A 15 -21.46 0.66 34.60
CA ALA A 15 -21.93 -0.46 35.42
C ALA A 15 -20.80 -1.11 36.25
N ILE A 16 -19.61 -1.29 35.66
CA ILE A 16 -18.44 -1.86 36.37
C ILE A 16 -17.99 -0.92 37.50
N ILE A 17 -17.91 0.39 37.24
CA ILE A 17 -17.54 1.39 38.25
C ILE A 17 -18.58 1.41 39.38
N SER A 18 -19.87 1.33 39.07
CA SER A 18 -20.93 1.28 40.08
C SER A 18 -20.83 0.03 40.96
N VAL A 19 -20.52 -1.14 40.39
CA VAL A 19 -20.35 -2.38 41.16
C VAL A 19 -19.12 -2.29 42.07
N LEU A 20 -17.99 -1.77 41.56
CA LEU A 20 -16.79 -1.55 42.38
C LEU A 20 -17.03 -0.57 43.53
N ALA A 21 -17.80 0.51 43.28
CA ALA A 21 -18.15 1.49 44.31
C ALA A 21 -19.02 0.87 45.41
N VAL A 22 -19.96 -0.01 45.06
CA VAL A 22 -20.78 -0.74 46.04
C VAL A 22 -19.91 -1.67 46.89
N PHE A 23 -18.99 -2.44 46.27
CA PHE A 23 -18.07 -3.31 47.02
C PHE A 23 -17.17 -2.53 47.98
N TRP A 24 -16.70 -1.33 47.58
CA TRP A 24 -15.88 -0.48 48.42
C TRP A 24 -16.63 0.11 49.64
N ILE A 25 -17.94 0.36 49.51
CA ILE A 25 -18.80 0.81 50.62
C ILE A 25 -18.98 -0.28 51.68
N PHE A 26 -19.05 -1.55 51.27
CA PHE A 26 -19.32 -2.67 52.19
C PHE A 26 -18.08 -3.22 52.88
N ASP A 27 -16.89 -3.06 52.31
CA ASP A 27 -15.63 -3.52 52.91
C ASP A 27 -14.45 -2.60 52.54
N PRO A 28 -14.31 -1.42 53.19
CA PRO A 28 -13.32 -0.42 52.79
C PRO A 28 -11.87 -0.86 52.99
N ASP A 29 -11.61 -1.85 53.85
CA ASP A 29 -10.28 -2.41 54.13
C ASP A 29 -10.00 -3.72 53.36
N GLY A 30 -10.93 -4.13 52.48
CA GLY A 30 -10.80 -5.34 51.66
C GLY A 30 -9.61 -5.29 50.69
N ASN A 31 -8.96 -6.43 50.45
CA ASN A 31 -7.91 -6.53 49.43
C ASN A 31 -8.53 -6.64 48.03
N PHE A 32 -8.67 -5.49 47.36
CA PHE A 32 -9.25 -5.38 46.01
C PHE A 32 -8.24 -5.57 44.87
N GLU A 33 -6.95 -5.78 45.15
CA GLU A 33 -5.94 -6.03 44.10
C GLU A 33 -6.34 -7.12 43.11
N PRO A 34 -6.88 -8.29 43.52
CA PRO A 34 -7.24 -9.35 42.59
C PRO A 34 -8.34 -8.91 41.62
N ILE A 35 -9.30 -8.11 42.08
CA ILE A 35 -10.44 -7.64 41.30
C ILE A 35 -9.99 -6.59 40.29
N ILE A 36 -9.14 -5.66 40.71
CA ILE A 36 -8.59 -4.61 39.83
C ILE A 36 -7.75 -5.23 38.69
N VAL A 37 -6.91 -6.23 39.01
CA VAL A 37 -6.11 -6.97 38.01
C VAL A 37 -7.02 -7.70 37.01
N LEU A 38 -8.09 -8.33 37.50
CA LEU A 38 -9.06 -9.04 36.65
C LEU A 38 -9.79 -8.10 35.68
N ILE A 39 -10.19 -6.92 36.15
CA ILE A 39 -10.83 -5.90 35.32
C ILE A 39 -9.85 -5.35 34.28
N GLY A 40 -8.61 -5.06 34.67
CA GLY A 40 -7.56 -4.63 33.74
C GLY A 40 -7.34 -5.64 32.62
N ALA A 41 -7.23 -6.93 32.97
CA ALA A 41 -7.08 -8.01 31.99
C ALA A 41 -8.29 -8.13 31.05
N LEU A 42 -9.52 -7.98 31.56
CA LEU A 42 -10.74 -7.99 30.76
C LEU A 42 -10.80 -6.81 29.77
N VAL A 43 -10.42 -5.60 30.20
CA VAL A 43 -10.37 -4.42 29.31
C VAL A 43 -9.34 -4.63 28.21
N SER A 44 -8.14 -5.13 28.53
CA SER A 44 -7.13 -5.47 27.53
C SER A 44 -7.61 -6.54 26.55
N LEU A 45 -8.31 -7.56 27.03
CA LEU A 45 -8.88 -8.63 26.19
C LEU A 45 -9.97 -8.09 25.26
N ILE A 46 -10.86 -7.23 25.76
CA ILE A 46 -11.90 -6.58 24.96
C ILE A 46 -11.27 -5.68 23.90
N ALA A 47 -10.24 -4.90 24.23
CA ALA A 47 -9.51 -4.06 23.28
C ALA A 47 -8.86 -4.90 22.18
N LEU A 48 -8.25 -6.03 22.54
CA LEU A 48 -7.67 -6.99 21.59
C LEU A 48 -8.74 -7.58 20.67
N ILE A 49 -9.83 -8.10 21.23
CA ILE A 49 -10.95 -8.68 20.45
C ILE A 49 -11.56 -7.63 19.53
N THR A 50 -11.75 -6.40 20.00
CA THR A 50 -12.30 -5.30 19.19
C THR A 50 -11.35 -4.92 18.06
N SER A 51 -10.05 -4.84 18.33
CA SER A 51 -9.01 -4.61 17.33
C SER A 51 -9.01 -5.72 16.26
N LEU A 52 -9.04 -6.98 16.67
CA LEU A 52 -9.10 -8.14 15.77
C LEU A 52 -10.39 -8.15 14.96
N TYR A 53 -11.53 -7.82 15.57
CA TYR A 53 -12.82 -7.75 14.88
C TYR A 53 -12.87 -6.60 13.87
N VAL A 54 -12.33 -5.43 14.21
CA VAL A 54 -12.23 -4.30 13.27
C VAL A 54 -11.28 -4.62 12.13
N LYS A 55 -10.14 -5.26 12.41
CA LYS A 55 -9.18 -5.71 11.39
C LYS A 55 -9.81 -6.73 10.45
N LYS A 56 -10.49 -7.75 11.00
CA LYS A 56 -11.24 -8.75 10.23
C LYS A 56 -12.37 -8.13 9.41
N LYS A 57 -13.15 -7.22 9.98
CA LYS A 57 -14.23 -6.53 9.25
C LYS A 57 -13.70 -5.61 8.15
N LYS A 58 -12.57 -4.92 8.38
CA LYS A 58 -11.89 -4.12 7.35
C LYS A 58 -11.41 -5.03 6.22
N GLN A 59 -10.89 -6.20 6.56
CA GLN A 59 -10.48 -7.21 5.61
C GLN A 59 -11.68 -7.80 4.85
N GLU A 60 -12.81 -8.10 5.51
CA GLU A 60 -14.06 -8.54 4.88
C GLU A 60 -14.66 -7.48 3.94
N LEU A 61 -14.61 -6.20 4.31
CA LEU A 61 -15.03 -5.09 3.44
C LEU A 61 -14.15 -4.94 2.19
N VAL A 62 -12.87 -5.31 2.30
CA VAL A 62 -11.94 -5.38 1.16
C VAL A 62 -12.16 -6.67 0.34
N ILE A 63 -12.61 -7.75 0.98
CA ILE A 63 -12.97 -9.03 0.33
C ILE A 63 -14.28 -8.91 -0.46
N GLU A 64 -15.21 -8.05 -0.06
CA GLU A 64 -16.53 -7.92 -0.72
C GLU A 64 -16.49 -7.16 -2.05
N GLU A 65 -15.50 -6.30 -2.29
CA GLU A 65 -15.28 -5.72 -3.62
C GLU A 65 -14.41 -6.68 -4.46
N GLN A 66 -15.04 -7.73 -4.98
CA GLN A 66 -14.39 -8.62 -5.94
C GLN A 66 -13.82 -7.82 -7.11
N LEU A 67 -12.62 -8.21 -7.55
CA LEU A 67 -11.95 -7.62 -8.70
C LEU A 67 -12.90 -7.62 -9.92
N LYS A 68 -13.22 -6.44 -10.43
CA LYS A 68 -14.09 -6.28 -11.60
C LYS A 68 -13.46 -6.97 -12.81
N PRO A 69 -14.24 -7.60 -13.71
CA PRO A 69 -13.69 -8.25 -14.90
C PRO A 69 -12.77 -7.36 -15.75
N SER A 70 -13.07 -6.05 -15.83
CA SER A 70 -12.24 -5.07 -16.52
C SER A 70 -10.87 -4.87 -15.87
N GLN A 71 -10.80 -4.86 -14.53
CA GLN A 71 -9.54 -4.73 -13.78
C GLN A 71 -8.68 -5.99 -13.96
N LEU A 72 -9.29 -7.18 -13.87
CA LEU A 72 -8.61 -8.45 -14.13
C LEU A 72 -8.08 -8.51 -15.56
N HIS A 73 -8.88 -8.06 -16.53
CA HIS A 73 -8.45 -8.00 -17.93
C HIS A 73 -7.25 -7.06 -18.11
N PHE A 74 -7.29 -5.88 -17.51
CA PHE A 74 -6.19 -4.91 -17.53
C PHE A 74 -4.90 -5.51 -16.95
N ILE A 75 -4.95 -6.09 -15.75
CA ILE A 75 -3.76 -6.71 -15.10
C ILE A 75 -3.16 -7.82 -15.98
N ASN A 76 -3.99 -8.63 -16.63
CA ASN A 76 -3.51 -9.66 -17.56
C ASN A 76 -2.84 -9.10 -18.81
N GLN A 77 -3.26 -7.92 -19.29
CA GLN A 77 -2.66 -7.25 -20.45
C GLN A 77 -1.33 -6.57 -20.13
N LEU A 78 -1.06 -6.23 -18.86
CA LEU A 78 0.14 -5.50 -18.45
C LEU A 78 1.44 -6.15 -18.92
N ILE A 79 1.50 -7.48 -18.99
CA ILE A 79 2.69 -8.21 -19.46
C ILE A 79 2.99 -7.88 -20.93
N GLU A 80 1.97 -7.89 -21.79
CA GLU A 80 2.15 -7.59 -23.21
C GLU A 80 2.43 -6.11 -23.44
N LEU A 81 1.76 -5.24 -22.68
CA LEU A 81 2.02 -3.80 -22.72
C LEU A 81 3.46 -3.49 -22.33
N LYS A 82 3.93 -4.02 -21.19
CA LYS A 82 5.32 -3.87 -20.73
C LYS A 82 6.31 -4.37 -21.79
N SER A 83 6.05 -5.55 -22.37
CA SER A 83 6.90 -6.11 -23.42
C SER A 83 6.99 -5.22 -24.65
N SER A 84 5.87 -4.63 -25.08
CA SER A 84 5.82 -3.69 -26.21
C SER A 84 6.60 -2.42 -25.91
N MET A 85 6.41 -1.84 -24.72
CA MET A 85 7.12 -0.61 -24.31
C MET A 85 8.63 -0.84 -24.24
N TYR A 86 9.09 -1.94 -23.64
CA TYR A 86 10.53 -2.27 -23.60
C TYR A 86 11.10 -2.56 -24.98
N ALA A 87 10.33 -3.18 -25.89
CA ALA A 87 10.79 -3.40 -27.26
C ALA A 87 10.96 -2.08 -28.04
N SER A 88 10.11 -1.07 -27.78
CA SER A 88 10.27 0.29 -28.31
C SER A 88 11.49 0.98 -27.71
N ALA A 89 11.56 1.03 -26.38
CA ALA A 89 12.62 1.72 -25.65
C ALA A 89 14.01 1.16 -25.93
N ARG A 90 14.16 -0.17 -26.07
CA ARG A 90 15.44 -0.81 -26.46
C ARG A 90 16.00 -0.24 -27.75
N LYS A 91 15.18 0.02 -28.77
CA LYS A 91 15.65 0.60 -30.03
C LYS A 91 16.29 1.98 -29.83
N GLN A 92 15.85 2.73 -28.83
CA GLN A 92 16.41 4.04 -28.49
C GLN A 92 17.60 3.93 -27.53
N TRP A 93 17.61 2.93 -26.64
CA TRP A 93 18.76 2.65 -25.79
C TRP A 93 19.97 2.14 -26.57
N ASP A 94 19.74 1.27 -27.56
CA ASP A 94 20.77 0.61 -28.36
C ASP A 94 21.55 1.56 -29.28
N THR A 95 21.07 2.78 -29.49
CA THR A 95 21.79 3.79 -30.29
C THR A 95 22.98 4.39 -29.53
N GLY A 96 22.97 4.32 -28.20
CA GLY A 96 23.96 4.96 -27.33
C GLY A 96 23.91 6.50 -27.35
N ILE A 97 22.98 7.11 -28.08
CA ILE A 97 22.82 8.55 -28.15
C ILE A 97 21.98 8.99 -26.96
N THR A 98 22.58 9.78 -26.05
CA THR A 98 21.94 10.13 -24.77
C THR A 98 20.55 10.75 -24.90
N SER A 99 20.29 11.58 -25.92
CA SER A 99 18.95 12.14 -26.15
C SER A 99 17.91 11.09 -26.53
N GLU A 100 18.29 10.07 -27.29
CA GLU A 100 17.41 8.96 -27.67
C GLU A 100 17.22 8.02 -26.47
N MET A 101 18.28 7.71 -25.73
CA MET A 101 18.17 6.94 -24.50
C MET A 101 17.19 7.59 -23.50
N ARG A 102 17.21 8.92 -23.40
CA ARG A 102 16.22 9.68 -22.61
C ARG A 102 14.81 9.53 -23.16
N GLY A 103 14.62 9.49 -24.48
CA GLY A 103 13.33 9.19 -25.10
C GLY A 103 12.80 7.80 -24.71
N GLY A 104 13.66 6.78 -24.79
CA GLY A 104 13.30 5.42 -24.39
C GLY A 104 12.95 5.34 -22.90
N ASN A 105 13.67 6.11 -22.07
CA ASN A 105 13.33 6.26 -20.67
C ASN A 105 11.96 6.93 -20.46
N SER A 106 11.68 8.02 -21.17
CA SER A 106 10.38 8.69 -21.06
C SER A 106 9.21 7.78 -21.42
N GLU A 107 9.35 6.95 -22.47
CA GLU A 107 8.31 6.00 -22.87
C GLU A 107 7.99 4.98 -21.76
N VAL A 108 9.02 4.38 -21.16
CA VAL A 108 8.84 3.38 -20.10
C VAL A 108 8.33 4.02 -18.80
N MET A 109 8.81 5.23 -18.46
CA MET A 109 8.31 5.98 -17.31
C MET A 109 6.81 6.28 -17.45
N SER A 110 6.37 6.85 -18.58
CA SER A 110 4.96 7.15 -18.79
C SER A 110 4.09 5.90 -18.70
N PHE A 111 4.54 4.77 -19.25
CA PHE A 111 3.85 3.49 -19.09
C PHE A 111 3.69 3.10 -17.62
N TYR A 112 4.74 3.21 -16.81
CA TYR A 112 4.67 2.85 -15.40
C TYR A 112 3.80 3.82 -14.60
N GLU A 113 3.89 5.13 -14.83
CA GLU A 113 3.06 6.14 -14.16
C GLU A 113 1.57 5.92 -14.48
N ASP A 114 1.22 5.76 -15.76
CA ASP A 114 -0.16 5.50 -16.19
C ASP A 114 -0.70 4.18 -15.64
N THR A 115 0.14 3.13 -15.61
CA THR A 115 -0.23 1.83 -15.05
C THR A 115 -0.48 1.93 -13.56
N TRP A 116 0.41 2.61 -12.83
CA TRP A 116 0.27 2.81 -11.40
C TRP A 116 -1.01 3.58 -11.07
N LEU A 117 -1.30 4.67 -11.79
CA LEU A 117 -2.52 5.48 -11.57
C LEU A 117 -3.80 4.67 -11.82
N GLN A 118 -3.83 3.85 -12.88
CA GLN A 118 -4.98 2.99 -13.16
C GLN A 118 -5.19 1.91 -12.09
N LEU A 119 -4.11 1.35 -11.53
CA LEU A 119 -4.20 0.42 -10.41
C LEU A 119 -4.61 1.13 -9.11
N ALA A 120 -4.07 2.32 -8.86
CA ALA A 120 -4.34 3.12 -7.68
C ALA A 120 -5.79 3.64 -7.64
N ALA A 121 -6.43 3.84 -8.80
CA ALA A 121 -7.84 4.25 -8.90
C ALA A 121 -8.83 3.30 -8.20
N ASN A 122 -8.40 2.09 -7.83
CA ASN A 122 -9.20 1.12 -7.09
C ASN A 122 -9.20 1.35 -5.58
N PHE A 123 -8.40 2.29 -5.10
CA PHE A 123 -8.22 2.56 -3.68
C PHE A 123 -8.88 3.89 -3.30
N PRO A 124 -9.37 4.03 -2.07
CA PRO A 124 -9.88 5.30 -1.58
C PRO A 124 -8.71 6.22 -1.18
N ILE A 125 -8.93 7.53 -1.18
CA ILE A 125 -7.89 8.56 -0.97
C ILE A 125 -7.14 8.40 0.37
N GLU A 126 -7.78 7.84 1.39
CA GLU A 126 -7.19 7.58 2.70
C GLU A 126 -6.05 6.56 2.63
N HIS A 127 -6.02 5.72 1.58
CA HIS A 127 -4.93 4.78 1.34
C HIS A 127 -3.61 5.50 1.05
N PHE A 128 -3.68 6.73 0.53
CA PHE A 128 -2.51 7.52 0.11
C PHE A 128 -2.29 8.74 1.00
N GLY A 129 -2.67 8.66 2.28
CA GLY A 129 -2.43 9.74 3.24
C GLY A 129 -3.34 10.96 3.05
N ASN A 130 -4.53 10.76 2.45
CA ASN A 130 -5.52 11.80 2.15
C ASN A 130 -5.11 12.79 1.05
N THR A 131 -4.16 12.42 0.19
CA THR A 131 -3.87 13.12 -1.07
C THR A 131 -4.39 12.32 -2.24
N THR A 132 -4.66 12.96 -3.38
CA THR A 132 -5.05 12.24 -4.59
C THR A 132 -3.95 11.27 -5.03
N HIS A 133 -4.31 10.23 -5.78
CA HIS A 133 -3.34 9.23 -6.26
C HIS A 133 -2.27 9.87 -7.15
N ALA A 134 -2.66 10.88 -7.93
CA ALA A 134 -1.74 11.66 -8.76
C ALA A 134 -0.74 12.45 -7.92
N GLU A 135 -1.19 13.17 -6.89
CA GLU A 135 -0.30 13.90 -5.98
C GLU A 135 0.63 12.96 -5.21
N TYR A 136 0.14 11.80 -4.79
CA TYR A 136 0.96 10.78 -4.14
C TYR A 136 2.06 10.28 -5.08
N LEU A 137 1.71 9.94 -6.32
CA LEU A 137 2.66 9.44 -7.31
C LEU A 137 3.71 10.49 -7.67
N ASP A 138 3.30 11.74 -7.91
CA ASP A 138 4.20 12.84 -8.22
C ASP A 138 5.23 13.05 -7.11
N LYS A 139 4.75 13.08 -5.85
CA LYS A 139 5.61 13.14 -4.68
C LYS A 139 6.57 11.94 -4.60
N TYR A 140 6.05 10.73 -4.78
CA TYR A 140 6.85 9.51 -4.73
C TYR A 140 7.96 9.55 -5.79
N VAL A 141 7.64 9.83 -7.04
CA VAL A 141 8.60 9.90 -8.15
C VAL A 141 9.66 10.96 -7.87
N SER A 142 9.26 12.15 -7.40
CA SER A 142 10.18 13.23 -7.02
C SER A 142 11.15 12.80 -5.92
N GLU A 143 10.65 12.15 -4.86
CA GLU A 143 11.48 11.63 -3.77
C GLU A 143 12.44 10.52 -4.24
N ARG A 144 12.02 9.66 -5.18
CA ARG A 144 12.90 8.63 -5.77
C ARG A 144 14.00 9.24 -6.63
N TYR A 145 13.68 10.25 -7.45
CA TYR A 145 14.68 11.00 -8.21
C TYR A 145 15.73 11.63 -7.29
N GLU A 146 15.29 12.34 -6.25
CA GLU A 146 16.20 12.96 -5.28
C GLU A 146 17.11 11.92 -4.64
N ALA A 147 16.55 10.82 -4.12
CA ALA A 147 17.32 9.75 -3.49
C ALA A 147 18.37 9.13 -4.42
N HIS A 148 17.98 8.83 -5.67
CA HIS A 148 18.89 8.24 -6.66
C HIS A 148 19.96 9.22 -7.15
N TYR A 149 19.64 10.51 -7.27
CA TYR A 149 20.66 11.53 -7.56
C TYR A 149 21.68 11.66 -6.43
N GLN A 150 21.24 11.64 -5.17
CA GLN A 150 22.15 11.65 -4.02
C GLN A 150 23.08 10.43 -4.05
N ALA A 151 22.55 9.24 -4.33
CA ALA A 151 23.36 8.02 -4.48
C ALA A 151 24.32 8.09 -5.69
N ALA A 152 23.86 8.62 -6.82
CA ALA A 152 24.68 8.74 -8.03
C ALA A 152 25.85 9.71 -7.83
N ASN A 153 25.63 10.82 -7.13
CA ASN A 153 26.66 11.77 -6.75
C ASN A 153 27.72 11.15 -5.84
N GLN A 154 27.30 10.37 -4.83
CA GLN A 154 28.22 9.65 -3.94
C GLN A 154 29.10 8.63 -4.69
N ASN A 155 28.58 8.02 -5.75
CA ASN A 155 29.29 7.06 -6.59
C ASN A 155 30.14 7.70 -7.70
N GLY A 156 30.18 9.04 -7.78
CA GLY A 156 30.98 9.76 -8.77
C GLY A 156 30.40 9.80 -10.18
N TYR A 157 29.14 9.42 -10.36
CA TYR A 157 28.44 9.59 -11.65
C TYR A 157 28.09 11.06 -11.93
N GLY A 158 28.05 11.88 -10.88
CA GLY A 158 27.92 13.33 -10.94
C GLY A 158 26.57 13.85 -11.45
N GLU A 159 26.59 15.10 -11.93
CA GLU A 159 25.46 15.78 -12.57
C GLU A 159 25.58 15.67 -14.10
N GLY A 160 24.45 15.57 -14.82
CA GLY A 160 24.44 15.63 -16.28
C GLY A 160 23.42 14.72 -16.96
N SER A 161 23.42 14.74 -18.29
CA SER A 161 22.45 14.00 -19.12
C SER A 161 22.59 12.49 -19.00
N MET A 162 23.81 11.96 -18.81
CA MET A 162 24.03 10.53 -18.60
C MET A 162 23.60 10.09 -17.19
N ALA A 163 23.89 10.90 -16.17
CA ALA A 163 23.40 10.66 -14.82
C ALA A 163 21.87 10.61 -14.78
N PHE A 164 21.20 11.50 -15.52
CA PHE A 164 19.74 11.46 -15.69
C PHE A 164 19.26 10.12 -16.26
N VAL A 165 19.91 9.59 -17.32
CA VAL A 165 19.51 8.30 -17.90
C VAL A 165 19.63 7.16 -16.88
N ILE A 166 20.71 7.13 -16.10
CA ILE A 166 20.93 6.10 -15.07
C ILE A 166 19.90 6.23 -13.94
N VAL A 167 19.76 7.44 -13.38
CA VAL A 167 18.82 7.71 -12.28
C VAL A 167 17.39 7.39 -12.69
N THR A 168 16.96 7.80 -13.87
CA THR A 168 15.62 7.48 -14.39
C THR A 168 15.42 5.96 -14.53
N ALA A 169 16.44 5.21 -14.95
CA ALA A 169 16.35 3.75 -15.02
C ALA A 169 16.19 3.10 -13.63
N ASP A 170 16.73 3.71 -12.57
CA ASP A 170 16.53 3.24 -11.20
C ASP A 170 15.14 3.62 -10.66
N VAL A 171 14.64 4.82 -10.95
CA VAL A 171 13.26 5.22 -10.63
C VAL A 171 12.24 4.27 -11.29
N MET A 172 12.49 3.85 -12.53
CA MET A 172 11.64 2.84 -13.19
C MET A 172 11.55 1.52 -12.44
N LYS A 173 12.66 1.05 -11.84
CA LYS A 173 12.66 -0.20 -11.05
C LYS A 173 11.81 -0.07 -9.78
N ASP A 174 11.79 1.13 -9.20
CA ASP A 174 10.95 1.42 -8.04
C ASP A 174 9.47 1.41 -8.43
N LEU A 175 9.12 2.06 -9.54
CA LEU A 175 7.76 2.04 -10.06
C LEU A 175 7.31 0.63 -10.49
N ASP A 176 8.19 -0.15 -11.11
CA ASP A 176 7.93 -1.56 -11.42
C ASP A 176 7.58 -2.35 -10.15
N SER A 177 8.34 -2.13 -9.08
CA SER A 177 8.08 -2.77 -7.77
C SER A 177 6.76 -2.31 -7.15
N GLN A 178 6.42 -1.02 -7.27
CA GLN A 178 5.14 -0.48 -6.79
C GLN A 178 3.95 -1.05 -7.55
N ILE A 179 4.07 -1.26 -8.87
CA ILE A 179 3.03 -1.93 -9.67
C ILE A 179 2.83 -3.36 -9.20
N VAL A 180 3.92 -4.10 -8.94
CA VAL A 180 3.85 -5.47 -8.40
C VAL A 180 3.12 -5.50 -7.06
N GLU A 181 3.39 -4.54 -6.18
CA GLU A 181 2.72 -4.40 -4.89
C GLU A 181 1.22 -4.13 -5.06
N LEU A 182 0.84 -3.17 -5.89
CA LEU A 182 -0.56 -2.87 -6.17
C LEU A 182 -1.30 -4.06 -6.78
N VAL A 183 -0.69 -4.76 -7.76
CA VAL A 183 -1.29 -5.97 -8.35
C VAL A 183 -1.47 -7.05 -7.29
N SER A 184 -0.51 -7.25 -6.38
CA SER A 184 -0.66 -8.20 -5.27
C SER A 184 -1.86 -7.85 -4.40
N ILE A 185 -2.04 -6.58 -4.04
CA ILE A 185 -3.13 -6.15 -3.18
C ILE A 185 -4.47 -6.29 -3.90
N VAL A 186 -4.55 -5.77 -5.12
CA VAL A 186 -5.78 -5.77 -5.95
C VAL A 186 -6.23 -7.19 -6.30
N SER A 187 -5.31 -8.11 -6.54
CA SER A 187 -5.65 -9.50 -6.85
C SER A 187 -5.85 -10.40 -5.63
N SER A 188 -5.48 -9.96 -4.42
CA SER A 188 -5.58 -10.79 -3.20
C SER A 188 -6.99 -11.22 -2.82
N SER A 189 -8.03 -10.56 -3.35
CA SER A 189 -9.43 -10.87 -3.09
C SER A 189 -10.05 -11.89 -4.06
N THR A 190 -9.29 -12.41 -5.03
CA THR A 190 -9.81 -13.32 -6.06
C THR A 190 -8.90 -14.52 -6.33
N ASP A 191 -9.50 -15.71 -6.39
CA ASP A 191 -8.82 -16.94 -6.82
C ASP A 191 -8.73 -17.05 -8.37
N ALA A 192 -9.38 -16.14 -9.10
CA ALA A 192 -9.39 -16.15 -10.56
C ALA A 192 -8.07 -15.65 -11.18
N PHE A 193 -7.13 -15.17 -10.36
CA PHE A 193 -5.86 -14.62 -10.79
C PHE A 193 -4.69 -15.35 -10.13
N ASP A 194 -3.82 -15.95 -10.94
CA ASP A 194 -2.58 -16.57 -10.47
C ASP A 194 -1.48 -15.51 -10.36
N TYR A 195 -1.41 -14.84 -9.21
CA TYR A 195 -0.40 -13.82 -8.94
C TYR A 195 1.03 -14.36 -9.06
N GLY A 196 1.28 -15.59 -8.62
CA GLY A 196 2.62 -16.19 -8.68
C GLY A 196 3.11 -16.35 -10.11
N LYS A 197 2.25 -16.90 -10.98
CA LYS A 197 2.55 -17.03 -12.41
C LYS A 197 2.63 -15.68 -13.12
N TRP A 198 1.77 -14.73 -12.76
CA TRP A 198 1.83 -13.38 -13.30
C TRP A 198 3.13 -12.69 -12.93
N LEU A 199 3.57 -12.76 -11.67
CA LEU A 199 4.80 -12.14 -11.18
C LEU A 199 6.03 -12.71 -11.89
N GLN A 200 6.09 -14.03 -12.09
CA GLN A 200 7.15 -14.66 -12.87
C GLN A 200 7.22 -14.11 -14.31
N ARG A 201 6.07 -13.96 -14.97
CA ARG A 201 6.00 -13.39 -16.32
C ARG A 201 6.37 -11.91 -16.33
N TRP A 202 5.89 -11.13 -15.36
CA TRP A 202 6.20 -9.72 -15.20
C TRP A 202 7.71 -9.47 -15.05
N ALA A 203 8.37 -10.27 -14.22
CA ALA A 203 9.81 -10.20 -13.99
C ALA A 203 10.64 -10.68 -15.20
N SER A 204 10.08 -11.56 -16.04
CA SER A 204 10.74 -12.02 -17.26
C SER A 204 10.79 -10.96 -18.38
N VAL A 205 10.01 -9.88 -18.23
CA VAL A 205 9.98 -8.77 -19.17
C VAL A 205 10.87 -7.65 -18.63
N ALA A 206 12.14 -7.63 -19.03
CA ALA A 206 13.08 -6.53 -18.90
C ALA A 206 14.35 -6.87 -19.66
#